data_AF-A0A420EEP7-F1
#
_entry.id   AF-A0A420EEP7-F1
#
_cell.length_a   1.000
_cell.length_b   1.000
_cell.length_c   1.000
_cell.angle_alpha   90.00
_cell.angle_beta   90.00
_cell.angle_gamma   90.00
#
_symmetry.space_group_name_H-M   'P 1'
#
loop_
_entity.id
_entity.type
_entity.pdbx_description
1 polymer ?
#
loop_
_entity_poly.entity_id
_entity_poly.type
_entity_poly.pdbx_seq_one_letter_code
_entity_poly.pdbx_strand_id
1 'polypeptide(L)'
;MVTTALLAELKQTELAAVLRHEAEHARRRDPLRLLVSQVAHAWTYFLPLARHLRRHVALGAELAADRAAIRHHGRRPVAAALVQLTVDVPSPGPAFGAGPTLTARVRQLETGTEPPAPRIGQRDRALTAAATVALA
;
A
#
# COMPACT_ATOMS: atom_id res chain seq x y z
N MET A 1 -4.21 11.22 2.26
CA MET A 1 -4.74 12.56 2.64
C MET A 1 -3.59 13.39 3.15
N VAL A 2 -3.56 14.70 2.84
CA VAL A 2 -2.51 15.61 3.29
C VAL A 2 -3.03 16.44 4.47
N THR A 3 -2.33 16.42 5.61
CA THR A 3 -2.67 17.23 6.79
C THR A 3 -1.94 18.57 6.75
N THR A 4 -2.46 19.59 7.44
CA THR A 4 -1.82 20.91 7.53
C THR A 4 -0.48 20.88 8.26
N ALA A 5 -0.29 19.97 9.22
CA ALA A 5 1.01 19.72 9.84
C ALA A 5 2.04 19.24 8.81
N LEU A 6 1.64 18.30 7.95
CA LEU A 6 2.47 17.82 6.84
C LEU A 6 2.93 18.94 5.90
N LEU A 7 2.04 19.91 5.64
CA LEU A 7 2.33 21.05 4.76
C LEU A 7 3.41 21.98 5.33
N ALA A 8 3.56 22.03 6.66
CA ALA A 8 4.53 22.88 7.32
C ALA A 8 5.96 22.28 7.34
N GLU A 9 6.07 20.95 7.20
CA GLU A 9 7.34 20.22 7.37
C GLU A 9 7.97 19.80 6.03
N LEU A 10 7.15 19.63 4.98
CA LEU A 10 7.59 19.25 3.65
C LEU A 10 8.14 20.43 2.85
N LYS A 11 9.27 20.23 2.17
CA LYS A 11 9.74 21.17 1.14
C LYS A 11 8.78 21.16 -0.05
N GLN A 12 8.77 22.24 -0.84
CA GLN A 12 7.85 22.38 -1.98
C GLN A 12 7.94 21.21 -2.99
N THR A 13 9.13 20.66 -3.23
CA THR A 13 9.33 19.51 -4.12
C THR A 13 8.81 18.20 -3.53
N GLU A 14 8.92 18.03 -2.21
CA GLU A 14 8.43 16.87 -1.47
C GLU A 14 6.89 16.92 -1.40
N LEU A 15 6.33 18.10 -1.12
CA LEU A 15 4.89 18.34 -1.16
C LEU A 15 4.29 18.07 -2.55
N ALA A 16 4.93 18.56 -3.61
CA ALA A 16 4.48 18.27 -4.98
C ALA A 16 4.46 16.77 -5.27
N ALA A 17 5.47 16.03 -4.80
CA ALA A 17 5.52 14.58 -4.92
C ALA A 17 4.39 13.88 -4.14
N VAL A 18 4.11 14.31 -2.91
CA VAL A 18 2.98 13.81 -2.09
C VAL A 18 1.64 14.10 -2.77
N LEU A 19 1.42 15.31 -3.27
CA LEU A 19 0.18 15.66 -3.97
C LEU A 19 -0.01 14.82 -5.23
N ARG A 20 1.06 14.56 -5.99
CA ARG A 20 0.98 13.70 -7.18
C ARG A 20 0.67 12.25 -6.81
N HIS A 21 1.22 11.75 -5.71
CA HIS A 21 0.94 10.43 -5.14
C HIS A 21 -0.55 10.31 -4.75
N GLU A 22 -1.08 11.27 -3.98
CA GLU A 22 -2.48 11.31 -3.56
C GLU A 22 -3.44 11.45 -4.75
N ALA A 23 -3.08 12.27 -5.75
CA ALA A 23 -3.86 12.39 -6.99
C ALA A 23 -3.92 11.05 -7.75
N GLU A 24 -2.87 10.23 -7.67
CA GLU A 24 -2.88 8.90 -8.28
C GLU A 24 -3.84 7.95 -7.56
N HIS A 25 -3.92 8.00 -6.24
CA HIS A 25 -4.91 7.25 -5.47
C HIS A 25 -6.35 7.65 -5.82
N ALA A 26 -6.60 8.95 -5.95
CA ALA A 26 -7.90 9.46 -6.37
C ALA A 26 -8.25 8.98 -7.80
N ARG A 27 -7.31 9.13 -8.74
CA ARG A 27 -7.46 8.70 -10.14
C ARG A 27 -7.76 7.20 -10.27
N ARG A 28 -7.07 6.36 -9.50
CA ARG A 28 -7.23 4.90 -9.49
C ARG A 28 -8.37 4.42 -8.60
N ARG A 29 -9.05 5.34 -7.91
CA ARG A 29 -10.12 5.06 -6.94
C ARG A 29 -9.69 4.04 -5.90
N ASP A 30 -8.43 4.10 -5.47
CA ASP A 30 -7.86 3.13 -4.52
C ASP A 30 -8.65 3.06 -3.19
N PRO A 31 -9.17 4.18 -2.62
CA PRO A 31 -10.05 4.10 -1.45
C PRO A 31 -11.31 3.27 -1.67
N LEU A 32 -11.94 3.38 -2.85
CA LEU A 32 -13.11 2.59 -3.21
C LEU A 32 -12.74 1.10 -3.34
N ARG A 33 -11.61 0.79 -3.99
CA ARG A 33 -11.11 -0.58 -4.15
C ARG A 33 -10.80 -1.21 -2.79
N LEU A 34 -10.21 -0.44 -1.87
CA LEU A 34 -9.97 -0.88 -0.51
C LEU A 34 -11.28 -1.13 0.24
N LEU A 35 -12.27 -0.24 0.11
CA LEU A 35 -13.59 -0.43 0.71
C LEU A 35 -14.27 -1.71 0.20
N VAL A 36 -14.31 -1.93 -1.12
CA VAL A 36 -14.85 -3.16 -1.71
C VAL A 36 -14.09 -4.39 -1.19
N SER A 37 -12.75 -4.31 -1.10
CA SER A 37 -11.94 -5.40 -0.55
C SER A 37 -12.23 -5.68 0.93
N GLN A 38 -12.53 -4.64 1.71
CA GLN A 38 -12.87 -4.74 3.12
C GLN A 38 -14.26 -5.34 3.31
N VAL A 39 -15.24 -4.91 2.52
CA VAL A 39 -16.57 -5.51 2.48
C VAL A 39 -16.44 -6.98 2.12
N ALA A 40 -15.81 -7.33 0.98
CA ALA A 40 -15.61 -8.71 0.57
C ALA A 40 -14.93 -9.57 1.65
N HIS A 41 -13.92 -9.02 2.33
CA HIS A 41 -13.27 -9.71 3.44
C HIS A 41 -14.18 -9.90 4.65
N ALA A 42 -15.15 -9.03 4.92
CA ALA A 42 -16.13 -9.28 5.98
C ALA A 42 -16.96 -10.54 5.68
N TRP A 43 -17.27 -10.82 4.42
CA TRP A 43 -17.94 -12.06 4.00
C TRP A 43 -17.01 -13.27 4.01
N THR A 44 -15.73 -13.07 3.69
CA THR A 44 -14.74 -14.16 3.55
C THR A 44 -13.67 -14.13 4.63
N TYR A 45 -14.00 -13.67 5.85
CA TYR A 45 -12.99 -13.36 6.88
C TYR A 45 -12.21 -14.60 7.32
N PHE A 46 -12.86 -15.77 7.27
CA PHE A 46 -12.31 -17.07 7.62
C PHE A 46 -11.38 -17.64 6.53
N LEU A 47 -11.35 -17.06 5.33
CA LEU A 47 -10.46 -17.47 4.24
C LEU A 47 -9.09 -16.75 4.38
N PRO A 48 -7.98 -17.46 4.64
CA PRO A 48 -6.66 -16.84 4.77
C PRO A 48 -6.21 -16.06 3.52
N LEU A 49 -6.70 -16.48 2.35
CA LEU A 49 -6.43 -15.82 1.07
C LEU A 49 -7.04 -14.43 0.97
N ALA A 50 -8.21 -14.18 1.58
CA ALA A 50 -8.86 -12.87 1.55
C ALA A 50 -8.01 -11.79 2.21
N ARG A 51 -7.34 -12.14 3.31
CA ARG A 51 -6.37 -11.25 3.99
C ARG A 51 -5.15 -10.96 3.11
N HIS A 52 -4.65 -11.95 2.38
CA HIS A 52 -3.55 -11.74 1.42
C HIS A 52 -3.98 -10.81 0.29
N LEU A 53 -5.13 -11.07 -0.34
CA LEU A 53 -5.65 -10.24 -1.43
C LEU A 53 -5.79 -8.78 -1.02
N ARG A 54 -6.32 -8.49 0.18
CA ARG A 54 -6.40 -7.11 0.70
C ARG A 54 -5.03 -6.44 0.80
N ARG A 55 -4.04 -7.12 1.37
CA ARG A 55 -2.66 -6.59 1.49
C ARG A 55 -2.03 -6.37 0.12
N HIS A 56 -2.27 -7.27 -0.82
CA HIS A 56 -1.79 -7.13 -2.20
C HIS A 56 -2.41 -5.93 -2.92
N VAL A 57 -3.71 -5.71 -2.78
CA VAL A 57 -4.40 -4.55 -3.36
C VAL A 57 -3.86 -3.26 -2.78
N ALA A 58 -3.68 -3.19 -1.45
CA ALA A 58 -3.11 -2.03 -0.78
C ALA A 58 -1.67 -1.75 -1.23
N LEU A 59 -0.78 -2.74 -1.18
CA LEU A 59 0.62 -2.58 -1.62
C LEU A 59 0.71 -2.18 -3.09
N GLY A 60 -0.07 -2.81 -3.96
CA GLY A 60 -0.10 -2.45 -5.38
C GLY A 60 -0.62 -1.03 -5.63
N ALA A 61 -1.45 -0.48 -4.74
CA ALA A 61 -1.87 0.91 -4.80
C ALA A 61 -0.72 1.85 -4.46
N GLU A 62 -0.05 1.62 -3.33
CA GLU A 62 1.12 2.40 -2.89
C GLU A 62 2.24 2.42 -3.95
N LEU A 63 2.61 1.25 -4.48
CA LEU A 63 3.67 1.14 -5.49
C LEU A 63 3.32 1.85 -6.80
N ALA A 64 2.04 1.82 -7.21
CA ALA A 64 1.59 2.55 -8.38
C ALA A 64 1.60 4.07 -8.17
N ALA A 65 1.17 4.53 -7.00
CA ALA A 65 1.19 5.94 -6.62
C ALA A 65 2.62 6.49 -6.52
N ASP A 66 3.54 5.74 -5.90
CA ASP A 66 4.97 6.08 -5.85
C ASP A 66 5.58 6.19 -7.25
N ARG A 67 5.30 5.24 -8.16
CA ARG A 67 5.79 5.32 -9.54
C ARG A 67 5.25 6.54 -10.26
N ALA A 68 3.99 6.91 -10.04
CA ALA A 68 3.43 8.12 -10.62
C ALA A 68 4.17 9.36 -10.11
N ALA A 69 4.38 9.49 -8.80
CA ALA A 69 5.13 10.60 -8.24
C ALA A 69 6.59 10.64 -8.74
N ILE A 70 7.27 9.48 -8.79
CA ILE A 70 8.65 9.35 -9.28
C ILE A 70 8.77 9.83 -10.74
N ARG A 71 7.82 9.49 -11.62
CA ARG A 71 7.84 9.92 -13.02
C ARG A 71 7.79 11.43 -13.19
N HIS A 72 7.13 12.15 -12.28
CA HIS A 72 6.95 13.60 -12.39
C HIS A 72 7.96 14.41 -11.58
N HIS A 73 8.39 13.92 -10.42
CA HIS A 73 9.20 14.69 -9.46
C HIS A 73 10.55 14.02 -9.13
N GLY A 74 10.82 12.85 -9.68
CA GLY A 74 12.04 12.08 -9.41
C GLY A 74 11.99 11.29 -8.09
N ARG A 75 13.04 10.50 -7.86
CA ARG A 75 13.11 9.56 -6.72
C ARG A 75 13.39 10.25 -5.38
N ARG A 76 14.24 11.28 -5.37
CA ARG A 76 14.69 11.94 -4.13
C ARG A 76 13.53 12.60 -3.37
N PRO A 77 12.64 13.40 -3.98
CA PRO A 77 11.53 14.03 -3.26
C PRO A 77 10.54 13.01 -2.71
N VAL A 78 10.28 11.92 -3.45
CA VAL A 78 9.41 10.82 -2.99
C VAL A 78 10.02 10.10 -1.80
N ALA A 79 11.32 9.80 -1.83
CA ALA A 79 12.02 9.15 -0.72
C ALA A 79 12.07 10.03 0.54
N ALA A 80 12.35 11.33 0.38
CA ALA A 80 12.38 12.27 1.50
C ALA A 80 10.99 12.41 2.15
N ALA A 81 9.95 12.58 1.34
CA ALA A 81 8.58 12.61 1.83
C ALA A 81 8.19 11.29 2.53
N LEU A 82 8.56 10.13 1.97
CA LEU A 82 8.30 8.84 2.59
C LEU A 82 8.93 8.75 3.99
N VAL A 83 10.18 9.18 4.16
CA VAL A 83 10.86 9.15 5.47
C VAL A 83 10.13 10.02 6.48
N GLN A 84 9.82 11.28 6.15
CA GLN A 84 9.10 12.18 7.05
C GLN A 84 7.73 11.61 7.44
N LEU A 85 6.96 11.14 6.45
CA LEU A 85 5.65 10.52 6.66
C LEU A 85 5.67 9.27 7.53
N THR A 86 6.78 8.55 7.58
CA THR A 86 6.89 7.32 8.37
C THR A 86 7.32 7.59 9.81
N VAL A 87 8.01 8.71 10.05
CA VAL A 87 8.47 9.11 11.39
C VAL A 87 7.31 9.66 12.23
N ASP A 88 6.37 10.38 11.63
CA ASP A 88 5.30 11.08 12.36
C ASP A 88 4.01 10.28 12.54
N VAL A 89 3.93 9.06 12.00
CA VAL A 89 2.73 8.22 12.14
C VAL A 89 3.04 7.06 13.11
N PRO A 90 2.52 7.10 14.36
CA PRO A 90 2.56 5.94 15.24
C PRO A 90 1.83 4.78 14.55
N SER A 91 2.58 3.76 14.12
CA SER A 91 1.99 2.56 13.55
C SER A 91 1.24 1.80 14.65
N PRO A 92 -0.07 1.51 14.50
CA PRO A 92 -0.81 0.75 15.49
C PRO A 92 -0.42 -0.74 15.38
N GLY A 93 0.76 -1.07 15.91
CA GLY A 93 1.23 -2.44 16.12
C GLY A 93 1.59 -3.26 14.86
N PRO A 94 2.21 -4.44 15.06
CA PRO A 94 2.68 -5.32 13.98
C PRO A 94 1.54 -5.91 13.12
N ALA A 95 0.29 -5.83 13.59
CA ALA A 95 -0.89 -6.28 12.86
C ALA A 95 -1.24 -5.39 11.65
N PHE A 96 -0.79 -4.12 11.65
CA PHE A 96 -1.08 -3.12 10.63
C PHE A 96 0.01 -2.98 9.55
N GLY A 97 0.72 -4.05 9.19
CA GLY A 97 1.30 -4.24 7.84
C GLY A 97 2.25 -3.17 7.26
N ALA A 98 2.65 -2.15 8.02
CA ALA A 98 3.44 -1.04 7.53
C ALA A 98 4.86 -1.51 7.16
N GLY A 99 5.44 -2.44 7.92
CA GLY A 99 6.79 -2.97 7.69
C GLY A 99 7.00 -3.54 6.28
N PRO A 100 6.30 -4.63 5.90
CA PRO A 100 6.47 -5.22 4.57
C PRO A 100 6.12 -4.27 3.42
N THR A 101 5.14 -3.38 3.65
CA THR A 101 4.73 -2.38 2.66
C THR A 101 5.81 -1.33 2.45
N LEU A 102 6.37 -0.79 3.54
CA LEU A 102 7.47 0.17 3.51
C LEU A 102 8.72 -0.45 2.88
N THR A 103 9.09 -1.67 3.24
CA THR A 103 10.24 -2.38 2.63
C THR A 103 10.08 -2.50 1.12
N ALA A 104 8.88 -2.83 0.64
CA ALA A 104 8.61 -2.91 -0.80
C ALA A 104 8.71 -1.55 -1.50
N ARG A 105 8.19 -0.48 -0.88
CA ARG A 105 8.29 0.90 -1.41
C ARG A 105 9.74 1.39 -1.47
N VAL A 106 10.51 1.17 -0.40
CA VAL A 106 11.95 1.48 -0.35
C VAL A 106 12.70 0.69 -1.42
N ARG A 107 12.43 -0.61 -1.56
CA ARG A 107 13.05 -1.42 -2.60
C ARG A 107 12.77 -0.87 -4.01
N GLN A 108 11.53 -0.46 -4.29
CA GLN A 108 11.19 0.20 -5.56
C GLN A 108 11.97 1.50 -5.75
N LEU A 109 12.12 2.29 -4.68
CA LEU A 109 12.90 3.52 -4.69
C LEU A 109 14.39 3.30 -4.86
N GLU A 110 14.93 2.11 -4.56
CA GLU A 110 16.33 1.72 -4.73
C GLU A 110 16.61 1.10 -6.11
N THR A 111 15.72 0.22 -6.58
CA THR A 111 15.92 -0.51 -7.84
C THR A 111 15.31 0.22 -9.04
N GLY A 112 14.35 1.13 -8.81
CA GLY A 112 13.55 1.73 -9.88
C GLY A 112 12.54 0.77 -10.52
N THR A 113 12.41 -0.45 -9.99
CA THR A 113 11.54 -1.50 -10.51
C THR A 113 10.48 -1.89 -9.48
N GLU A 114 9.30 -2.27 -9.98
CA GLU A 114 8.24 -2.76 -9.10
C GLU A 114 8.67 -4.09 -8.45
N PRO A 115 8.65 -4.21 -7.11
CA PRO A 115 9.02 -5.44 -6.43
C PRO A 115 8.02 -6.55 -6.75
N PRO A 116 8.46 -7.81 -6.77
CA PRO A 116 7.56 -8.93 -7.01
C PRO A 116 6.47 -8.98 -5.93
N ALA A 117 5.25 -9.34 -6.36
CA ALA A 117 4.13 -9.51 -5.44
C ALA A 117 4.46 -10.56 -4.35
N PRO A 118 4.06 -10.33 -3.09
CA PRO A 118 4.24 -11.31 -2.02
C PRO A 118 3.71 -12.69 -2.42
N ARG A 119 4.44 -13.76 -2.09
CA ARG A 119 3.99 -15.12 -2.41
C ARG A 119 2.93 -15.56 -1.40
N ILE A 120 1.84 -16.14 -1.90
CA ILE A 120 0.81 -16.77 -1.07
C ILE A 120 1.30 -18.19 -0.73
N GLY A 121 1.36 -18.51 0.56
CA GLY A 121 1.80 -19.82 1.04
C GLY A 121 0.89 -20.96 0.58
N GLN A 122 1.46 -22.14 0.33
CA GLN A 122 0.69 -23.33 -0.06
C GLN A 122 -0.38 -23.70 0.98
N ARG A 123 -0.09 -23.51 2.27
CA ARG A 123 -1.04 -23.72 3.37
C ARG A 123 -2.26 -22.80 3.27
N ASP A 124 -2.06 -21.51 3.03
CA ASP A 124 -3.17 -20.55 2.89
C ASP A 124 -4.05 -20.87 1.67
N ARG A 125 -3.44 -21.34 0.58
CA ARG A 125 -4.16 -21.84 -0.60
C ARG A 125 -4.98 -23.07 -0.27
N ALA A 126 -4.38 -24.07 0.38
CA ALA A 126 -5.05 -25.31 0.76
C ALA A 126 -6.21 -25.06 1.73
N LEU A 127 -6.00 -24.24 2.77
CA LEU A 127 -7.04 -23.87 3.74
C LEU A 127 -8.20 -23.12 3.07
N THR A 128 -7.90 -22.24 2.12
CA THR A 128 -8.94 -21.53 1.36
C THR A 128 -9.73 -22.50 0.48
N ALA A 129 -9.05 -23.41 -0.23
CA ALA A 129 -9.71 -24.40 -1.08
C ALA A 129 -10.59 -25.36 -0.27
N ALA A 130 -10.10 -25.87 0.87
CA ALA A 130 -10.87 -26.72 1.77
C ALA A 130 -12.10 -26.00 2.32
N ALA A 131 -11.96 -24.75 2.74
CA ALA A 131 -13.08 -23.95 3.25
C ALA A 131 -14.11 -23.61 2.16
N THR A 132 -13.70 -23.38 0.92
CA THR A 132 -14.66 -23.19 -0.19
C THR A 132 -15.40 -24.47 -0.57
N VAL A 133 -14.75 -25.64 -0.49
CA VAL A 133 -15.38 -26.94 -0.74
C VAL A 133 -16.38 -27.30 0.37
N ALA A 134 -16.05 -27.01 1.64
CA ALA A 134 -16.95 -27.26 2.77
C ALA A 134 -18.23 -26.38 2.76
N LEU A 135 -18.27 -25.35 1.91
CA LEU A 135 -19.41 -24.44 1.75
C LEU A 135 -20.22 -24.70 0.46
N ALA A 136 -19.78 -25.64 -0.38
CA ALA A 136 -20.42 -26.03 -1.64
C ALA A 136 -21.21 -27.33 -1.46
#